data_AF-A0A2V6BUV5-F1
#
_entry.id   AF-A0A2V6BUV5-F1
#
_cell.length_a   1.000
_cell.length_b   1.000
_cell.length_c   1.000
_cell.angle_alpha   90.00
_cell.angle_beta   90.00
_cell.angle_gamma   90.00
#
_symmetry.space_group_name_H-M   'P 1'
#
loop_
_entity.id
_entity.type
_entity.pdbx_description
1 polymer ?
#
loop_
_entity_poly.entity_id
_entity_poly.type
_entity_poly.pdbx_seq_one_letter_code
_entity_poly.pdbx_strand_id
1 'polypeptide(L)'
;MGINNEDQFRLSAETVGYQTLQLLSPTNLVIPCVAIATNITQLQFGGGLPSTALTAPVAYATPGGNPDDACLIGTNSSLAGKIVLLDRGATNCDSAFKAEQAQLAGAVAVLQTTPEDTGFPFRLGDINTNVRIPVLVIAENYGAALLKSYLTNGIAVTATIRGDGSPRIAEWDGPKGFGAVDVTVGFAVPAAGVYPMRLVAGQESGAADLEWFSIKPDGTRILVNDTSKPDALLAFRARNAGAVPVLNVPTLSGANVTVSWTGVGMLEEATSVRGLWGASSNQNNPQTIPAAATIRLYRIRQL
;
A
#
# COMPACT_ATOMS: atom_id res chain seq x y z
N MET A 1 -5.92 9.57 -5.22
CA MET A 1 -5.07 10.66 -4.67
C MET A 1 -4.04 11.06 -5.70
N GLY A 2 -3.34 12.17 -5.56
CA GLY A 2 -2.21 12.48 -6.43
C GLY A 2 -1.15 13.34 -5.76
N ILE A 3 -0.05 13.56 -6.49
CA ILE A 3 1.11 14.39 -6.13
C ILE A 3 1.43 15.27 -7.34
N ASN A 4 1.45 16.59 -7.19
CA ASN A 4 1.94 17.51 -8.23
C ASN A 4 3.47 17.68 -8.11
N ASN A 5 4.18 17.87 -9.23
CA ASN A 5 5.60 18.27 -9.25
C ASN A 5 6.02 18.83 -10.63
N GLU A 6 6.92 19.82 -10.68
CA GLU A 6 7.36 20.48 -11.93
C GLU A 6 8.53 19.85 -12.71
N ASP A 7 9.37 18.96 -12.16
CA ASP A 7 10.70 18.75 -12.79
C ASP A 7 11.20 17.30 -12.93
N GLN A 8 12.13 17.15 -13.90
CA GLN A 8 12.61 15.88 -14.44
C GLN A 8 13.29 15.01 -13.37
N PHE A 9 12.61 13.93 -12.99
CA PHE A 9 12.98 13.10 -11.84
C PHE A 9 14.05 12.02 -12.10
N ARG A 10 14.81 11.67 -11.06
CA ARG A 10 15.51 10.37 -10.90
C ARG A 10 15.37 9.88 -9.46
N LEU A 11 14.91 8.62 -9.30
CA LEU A 11 14.75 7.94 -8.00
C LEU A 11 15.89 6.94 -7.78
N SER A 12 16.38 6.83 -6.55
CA SER A 12 17.33 5.78 -6.16
C SER A 12 16.61 4.46 -5.88
N ALA A 13 17.17 3.38 -6.45
CA ALA A 13 16.62 2.03 -6.44
C ALA A 13 16.74 1.34 -5.07
N GLU A 14 15.65 0.73 -4.62
CA GLU A 14 15.70 -0.46 -3.76
C GLU A 14 15.25 -1.65 -4.61
N THR A 15 16.06 -2.71 -4.66
CA THR A 15 15.98 -3.76 -5.69
C THR A 15 14.84 -4.78 -5.45
N VAL A 16 14.01 -4.60 -4.43
CA VAL A 16 12.92 -5.53 -4.10
C VAL A 16 11.67 -4.76 -3.63
N GLY A 17 10.96 -4.11 -4.54
CA GLY A 17 9.56 -3.75 -4.31
C GLY A 17 8.73 -5.04 -4.29
N TYR A 18 7.99 -5.30 -3.21
CA TYR A 18 7.20 -6.53 -3.06
C TYR A 18 6.09 -6.58 -4.12
N GLN A 19 6.13 -7.64 -4.94
CA GLN A 19 5.39 -7.73 -6.19
C GLN A 19 4.12 -8.52 -5.97
N THR A 20 2.98 -7.97 -6.38
CA THR A 20 1.71 -8.71 -6.31
C THR A 20 1.70 -9.90 -7.26
N LEU A 21 2.34 -9.77 -8.44
CA LEU A 21 2.48 -10.82 -9.45
C LEU A 21 3.89 -10.82 -10.05
N GLN A 22 4.54 -11.99 -10.02
CA GLN A 22 5.83 -12.22 -10.66
C GLN A 22 5.84 -13.55 -11.40
N LEU A 23 6.38 -13.58 -12.61
CA LEU A 23 6.78 -14.82 -13.28
C LEU A 23 8.12 -15.26 -12.69
N LEU A 24 8.24 -16.52 -12.26
CA LEU A 24 9.49 -17.13 -11.78
C LEU A 24 10.20 -17.94 -12.88
N SER A 25 9.44 -18.36 -13.88
CA SER A 25 9.91 -19.05 -15.08
C SER A 25 8.94 -18.73 -16.22
N PRO A 26 9.41 -18.55 -17.46
CA PRO A 26 10.81 -18.66 -17.93
C PRO A 26 11.66 -17.41 -17.67
N THR A 27 11.06 -16.35 -17.13
CA THR A 27 11.72 -15.09 -16.77
C THR A 27 11.43 -14.75 -15.32
N ASN A 28 12.14 -13.76 -14.78
CA ASN A 28 11.86 -13.16 -13.47
C ASN A 28 10.99 -11.89 -13.59
N LEU A 29 10.08 -11.87 -14.57
CA LEU A 29 9.33 -10.67 -14.95
C LEU A 29 8.26 -10.32 -13.91
N VAL A 30 8.27 -9.08 -13.48
CA VAL A 30 7.19 -8.48 -12.69
C VAL A 30 6.11 -7.98 -13.64
N ILE A 31 4.86 -8.36 -13.40
CA ILE A 31 3.73 -7.90 -14.22
C ILE A 31 2.86 -6.96 -13.37
N PRO A 32 2.74 -5.67 -13.74
CA PRO A 32 1.79 -4.77 -13.12
C PRO A 32 0.38 -5.34 -13.17
N CYS A 33 -0.31 -5.31 -12.04
CA CYS A 33 -1.64 -5.90 -11.92
C CYS A 33 -2.52 -5.16 -10.91
N VAL A 34 -3.83 -5.28 -11.08
CA VAL A 34 -4.84 -4.79 -10.13
C VAL A 34 -5.63 -5.97 -9.58
N ALA A 35 -5.60 -6.18 -8.27
CA ALA A 35 -6.42 -7.22 -7.66
C ALA A 35 -7.89 -6.81 -7.57
N ILE A 36 -8.78 -7.72 -7.98
CA ILE A 36 -10.21 -7.65 -7.71
C ILE A 36 -10.44 -8.48 -6.44
N ALA A 37 -11.00 -7.84 -5.43
CA ALA A 37 -11.36 -8.50 -4.20
C ALA A 37 -12.79 -8.11 -3.86
N THR A 38 -13.57 -9.09 -3.43
CA THR A 38 -14.82 -8.89 -2.70
C THR A 38 -14.55 -7.94 -1.54
N ASN A 39 -15.01 -6.70 -1.64
CA ASN A 39 -15.05 -5.77 -0.53
C ASN A 39 -16.47 -5.74 0.07
N ILE A 40 -16.58 -5.18 1.27
CA ILE A 40 -17.80 -5.12 2.07
C ILE A 40 -18.80 -4.01 1.66
N THR A 41 -18.48 -3.16 0.68
CA THR A 41 -19.31 -1.97 0.34
C THR A 41 -19.74 -1.89 -1.14
N GLN A 42 -19.04 -2.57 -2.04
CA GLN A 42 -19.44 -2.89 -3.41
C GLN A 42 -19.15 -4.38 -3.59
N LEU A 43 -20.20 -5.20 -3.69
CA LEU A 43 -20.06 -6.62 -3.96
C LEU A 43 -19.38 -6.80 -5.33
N GLN A 44 -18.05 -6.92 -5.36
CA GLN A 44 -17.28 -7.34 -6.54
C GLN A 44 -17.07 -8.86 -6.48
N PHE A 45 -16.23 -9.41 -7.37
CA PHE A 45 -15.81 -10.81 -7.37
C PHE A 45 -14.34 -10.97 -6.99
N GLY A 46 -13.91 -12.19 -6.69
CA GLY A 46 -12.52 -12.51 -6.35
C GLY A 46 -12.27 -12.54 -4.85
N GLY A 47 -11.42 -13.47 -4.43
CA GLY A 47 -10.93 -13.59 -3.07
C GLY A 47 -9.81 -12.61 -2.74
N GLY A 48 -9.53 -12.45 -1.44
CA GLY A 48 -8.40 -11.66 -0.97
C GLY A 48 -7.06 -12.25 -1.45
N LEU A 49 -6.09 -11.37 -1.70
CA LEU A 49 -4.73 -11.80 -2.02
C LEU A 49 -4.10 -12.57 -0.83
N PRO A 50 -3.33 -13.62 -1.09
CA PRO A 50 -2.77 -14.45 -0.03
C PRO A 50 -1.55 -13.75 0.62
N SER A 51 -1.48 -13.76 1.96
CA SER A 51 -0.35 -13.18 2.72
C SER A 51 0.93 -14.02 2.61
N THR A 52 0.75 -15.33 2.46
CA THR A 52 1.80 -16.28 2.04
C THR A 52 1.82 -16.33 0.52
N ALA A 53 3.00 -16.30 -0.09
CA ALA A 53 3.12 -16.37 -1.55
C ALA A 53 2.46 -17.65 -2.09
N LEU A 54 1.54 -17.48 -3.04
CA LEU A 54 0.93 -18.56 -3.81
C LEU A 54 1.75 -18.72 -5.08
N THR A 55 2.48 -19.82 -5.19
CA THR A 55 3.27 -20.15 -6.38
C THR A 55 2.70 -21.37 -7.08
N ALA A 56 2.39 -21.24 -8.37
CA ALA A 56 1.83 -22.33 -9.15
C ALA A 56 2.12 -22.18 -10.66
N PRO A 57 2.02 -23.27 -11.45
CA PRO A 57 2.06 -23.19 -12.90
C PRO A 57 0.93 -22.31 -13.45
N VAL A 58 1.19 -21.61 -14.53
CA VAL A 58 0.17 -20.83 -15.25
C VAL A 58 -0.39 -21.65 -16.41
N ALA A 59 -1.71 -21.65 -16.57
CA ALA A 59 -2.39 -22.23 -17.73
C ALA A 59 -3.25 -21.18 -18.41
N TYR A 60 -3.18 -21.12 -19.74
CA TYR A 60 -4.05 -20.28 -20.54
C TYR A 60 -5.34 -21.03 -20.88
N ALA A 61 -6.49 -20.47 -20.50
CA ALA A 61 -7.80 -21.10 -20.69
C ALA A 61 -8.72 -20.31 -21.64
N THR A 62 -8.12 -19.63 -22.61
CA THR A 62 -8.82 -19.03 -23.77
C THR A 62 -8.19 -19.54 -25.08
N PRO A 63 -8.19 -20.87 -25.31
CA PRO A 63 -7.31 -21.53 -26.29
C PRO A 63 -7.57 -21.13 -27.75
N GLY A 64 -8.79 -20.75 -28.13
CA GLY A 64 -9.11 -20.25 -29.47
C GLY A 64 -8.81 -18.76 -29.67
N GLY A 65 -8.29 -18.08 -28.64
CA GLY A 65 -8.17 -16.62 -28.61
C GLY A 65 -9.52 -15.90 -28.54
N ASN A 66 -10.62 -16.64 -28.39
CA ASN A 66 -11.95 -16.10 -28.20
C ASN A 66 -12.25 -16.04 -26.70
N PRO A 67 -12.44 -14.85 -26.10
CA PRO A 67 -12.74 -14.72 -24.69
C PRO A 67 -13.91 -15.60 -24.19
N ASP A 68 -14.90 -15.91 -25.03
CA ASP A 68 -16.04 -16.75 -24.65
C ASP A 68 -15.66 -18.24 -24.43
N ASP A 69 -14.47 -18.69 -24.84
CA ASP A 69 -13.95 -20.04 -24.56
C ASP A 69 -13.89 -20.32 -23.05
N ALA A 70 -13.69 -19.27 -22.25
CA ALA A 70 -13.63 -19.34 -20.80
C ALA A 70 -15.00 -19.52 -20.12
N CYS A 71 -16.12 -19.43 -20.86
CA CYS A 71 -17.46 -19.52 -20.28
C CYS A 71 -17.83 -20.95 -19.84
N LEU A 72 -17.16 -21.99 -20.35
CA LEU A 72 -17.53 -23.39 -20.09
C LEU A 72 -16.34 -24.26 -19.68
N ILE A 73 -15.39 -23.68 -18.94
CA ILE A 73 -14.18 -24.39 -18.49
C ILE A 73 -14.32 -25.07 -17.12
N GLY A 74 -15.47 -24.94 -16.45
CA GLY A 74 -15.66 -25.40 -15.06
C GLY A 74 -15.42 -26.88 -14.78
N THR A 75 -15.47 -27.74 -15.81
CA THR A 75 -15.19 -29.18 -15.68
C THR A 75 -13.79 -29.57 -16.16
N ASN A 76 -12.97 -28.61 -16.59
CA ASN A 76 -11.63 -28.85 -17.11
C ASN A 76 -10.63 -29.13 -15.97
N SER A 77 -10.49 -30.39 -15.58
CA SER A 77 -9.59 -30.84 -14.51
C SER A 77 -8.11 -30.54 -14.74
N SER A 78 -7.69 -30.21 -15.97
CA SER A 78 -6.30 -29.82 -16.25
C SER A 78 -5.90 -28.46 -15.67
N LEU A 79 -6.86 -27.66 -15.20
CA LEU A 79 -6.66 -26.36 -14.58
C LEU A 79 -6.49 -26.45 -13.05
N ALA A 80 -6.75 -27.62 -12.47
CA ALA A 80 -6.65 -27.82 -11.02
C ALA A 80 -5.24 -27.51 -10.50
N GLY A 81 -5.16 -26.71 -9.43
CA GLY A 81 -3.89 -26.32 -8.81
C GLY A 81 -3.09 -25.26 -9.58
N LYS A 82 -3.63 -24.70 -10.68
CA LYS A 82 -2.93 -23.72 -11.52
C LYS A 82 -3.46 -22.30 -11.34
N ILE A 83 -2.62 -21.33 -11.66
CA ILE A 83 -3.03 -19.95 -11.91
C ILE A 83 -3.57 -19.90 -13.34
N VAL A 84 -4.82 -19.48 -13.53
CA VAL A 84 -5.46 -19.53 -14.85
C VAL A 84 -5.47 -18.14 -15.49
N LEU A 85 -4.88 -18.01 -16.69
CA LEU A 85 -4.93 -16.81 -17.53
C LEU A 85 -6.16 -16.87 -18.44
N LEU A 86 -6.96 -15.80 -18.41
CA LEU A 86 -8.21 -15.65 -19.17
C LEU A 86 -8.22 -14.32 -19.92
N ASP A 87 -8.72 -14.31 -21.15
CA ASP A 87 -8.96 -13.06 -21.87
C ASP A 87 -10.26 -12.38 -21.42
N ARG A 88 -10.17 -11.07 -21.17
CA ARG A 88 -11.33 -10.19 -21.01
C ARG A 88 -11.96 -9.92 -22.38
N GLY A 89 -13.24 -9.60 -22.34
CA GLY A 89 -14.12 -9.48 -23.50
C GLY A 89 -15.16 -10.57 -23.43
N ALA A 90 -16.34 -10.37 -24.00
CA ALA A 90 -17.37 -11.40 -24.04
C ALA A 90 -18.52 -10.99 -24.93
N THR A 91 -19.19 -12.00 -25.50
CA THR A 91 -20.59 -11.89 -25.93
C THR A 91 -21.49 -12.69 -24.99
N ASN A 92 -20.97 -13.76 -24.37
CA ASN A 92 -21.80 -14.79 -23.70
C ASN A 92 -21.65 -14.89 -22.18
N CYS A 93 -20.55 -14.44 -21.58
CA CYS A 93 -20.40 -14.41 -20.11
C CYS A 93 -19.40 -13.35 -19.64
N ASP A 94 -19.68 -12.69 -18.51
CA ASP A 94 -18.79 -11.66 -17.96
C ASP A 94 -17.51 -12.21 -17.32
N SER A 95 -16.59 -11.33 -16.92
CA SER A 95 -15.29 -11.72 -16.35
C SER A 95 -15.45 -12.41 -14.99
N ALA A 96 -16.50 -12.07 -14.25
CA ALA A 96 -16.78 -12.64 -12.94
C ALA A 96 -17.25 -14.09 -13.04
N PHE A 97 -18.09 -14.40 -14.04
CA PHE A 97 -18.50 -15.76 -14.37
C PHE A 97 -17.33 -16.61 -14.87
N LYS A 98 -16.45 -16.06 -15.72
CA LYS A 98 -15.23 -16.77 -16.15
C LYS A 98 -14.33 -17.13 -14.97
N ALA A 99 -14.17 -16.23 -14.01
CA ALA A 99 -13.41 -16.49 -12.80
C ALA A 99 -14.07 -17.60 -11.95
N GLU A 100 -15.40 -17.64 -11.87
CA GLU A 100 -16.13 -18.75 -11.25
C GLU A 100 -15.90 -20.08 -11.97
N GLN A 101 -15.92 -20.10 -13.30
CA GLN A 101 -15.61 -21.31 -14.08
C GLN A 101 -14.18 -21.80 -13.82
N ALA A 102 -13.19 -20.92 -13.82
CA ALA A 102 -11.81 -21.30 -13.47
C ALA A 102 -11.73 -21.87 -12.04
N GLN A 103 -12.45 -21.27 -11.09
CA GLN A 103 -12.54 -21.78 -9.72
C GLN A 103 -13.16 -23.18 -9.66
N LEU A 104 -14.27 -23.42 -10.37
CA LEU A 104 -14.91 -24.73 -10.44
C LEU A 104 -13.99 -25.79 -11.04
N ALA A 105 -13.13 -25.40 -11.98
CA ALA A 105 -12.09 -26.25 -12.57
C ALA A 105 -10.90 -26.54 -11.62
N GLY A 106 -10.92 -25.98 -10.40
CA GLY A 106 -9.89 -26.17 -9.38
C GLY A 106 -8.72 -25.20 -9.47
N ALA A 107 -8.84 -24.09 -10.22
CA ALA A 107 -7.81 -23.04 -10.26
C ALA A 107 -7.57 -22.46 -8.86
N VAL A 108 -6.34 -22.05 -8.59
CA VAL A 108 -5.94 -21.45 -7.30
C VAL A 108 -5.91 -19.93 -7.34
N ALA A 109 -5.84 -19.34 -8.53
CA ALA A 109 -6.02 -17.90 -8.78
C ALA A 109 -6.32 -17.67 -10.27
N VAL A 110 -6.81 -16.47 -10.59
CA VAL A 110 -7.08 -16.04 -11.97
C VAL A 110 -6.28 -14.79 -12.30
N LEU A 111 -5.67 -14.80 -13.49
CA LEU A 111 -5.15 -13.63 -14.17
C LEU A 111 -6.10 -13.29 -15.31
N GLN A 112 -6.77 -12.15 -15.23
CA GLN A 112 -7.63 -11.63 -16.27
C GLN A 112 -6.82 -10.66 -17.12
N THR A 113 -6.46 -11.04 -18.34
CA THR A 113 -5.82 -10.09 -19.26
C THR A 113 -6.87 -9.21 -19.91
N THR A 114 -6.51 -7.98 -20.26
CA THR A 114 -7.35 -7.05 -21.01
C THR A 114 -6.79 -6.86 -22.42
N PRO A 115 -7.22 -7.67 -23.41
CA PRO A 115 -6.73 -7.56 -24.78
C PRO A 115 -7.03 -6.18 -25.37
N GLU A 116 -6.13 -5.68 -26.21
CA GLU A 116 -6.19 -4.41 -26.94
C GLU A 116 -6.17 -3.14 -26.08
N ASP A 117 -6.25 -3.28 -24.76
CA ASP A 117 -6.14 -2.16 -23.83
C ASP A 117 -4.68 -1.65 -23.78
N THR A 118 -4.50 -0.38 -24.10
CA THR A 118 -3.22 0.33 -24.07
C THR A 118 -2.97 1.05 -22.74
N GLY A 119 -3.94 1.01 -21.82
CA GLY A 119 -3.86 1.62 -20.50
C GLY A 119 -3.19 0.73 -19.44
N PHE A 120 -2.92 1.31 -18.28
CA PHE A 120 -2.52 0.55 -17.09
C PHE A 120 -3.66 -0.37 -16.64
N PRO A 121 -3.40 -1.54 -16.00
CA PRO A 121 -4.47 -2.41 -15.51
C PRO A 121 -5.45 -1.67 -14.60
N PHE A 122 -6.73 -2.03 -14.66
CA PHE A 122 -7.82 -1.38 -13.93
C PHE A 122 -8.80 -2.41 -13.34
N ARG A 123 -9.63 -2.00 -12.38
CA ARG A 123 -10.65 -2.87 -11.78
C ARG A 123 -11.81 -3.10 -12.77
N LEU A 124 -12.27 -4.34 -12.86
CA LEU A 124 -13.47 -4.69 -13.62
C LEU A 124 -14.73 -4.48 -12.77
N GLY A 125 -15.80 -4.00 -13.40
CA GLY A 125 -17.06 -3.64 -12.73
C GLY A 125 -18.06 -4.80 -12.56
N ASP A 126 -17.68 -6.03 -12.91
CA ASP A 126 -18.56 -7.20 -12.86
C ASP A 126 -18.82 -7.65 -11.39
N ILE A 127 -19.88 -8.43 -11.17
CA ILE A 127 -20.34 -8.86 -9.83
C ILE A 127 -20.59 -10.37 -9.83
N ASN A 128 -19.86 -11.09 -8.98
CA ASN A 128 -20.15 -12.49 -8.68
C ASN A 128 -19.63 -12.86 -7.28
N THR A 129 -20.56 -13.08 -6.35
CA THR A 129 -20.26 -13.38 -4.96
C THR A 129 -19.91 -14.85 -4.73
N ASN A 130 -19.72 -15.69 -5.75
CA ASN A 130 -19.26 -17.07 -5.59
C ASN A 130 -17.75 -17.23 -5.78
N VAL A 131 -17.08 -16.24 -6.38
CA VAL A 131 -15.64 -16.29 -6.59
C VAL A 131 -14.91 -16.01 -5.26
N ARG A 132 -14.07 -16.95 -4.85
CA ARG A 132 -13.31 -17.00 -3.58
C ARG A 132 -11.80 -17.08 -3.79
N ILE A 133 -11.34 -17.42 -4.99
CA ILE A 133 -9.91 -17.42 -5.33
C ILE A 133 -9.46 -16.01 -5.74
N PRO A 134 -8.17 -15.65 -5.54
CA PRO A 134 -7.64 -14.36 -5.97
C PRO A 134 -7.84 -14.12 -7.47
N VAL A 135 -8.27 -12.91 -7.83
CA VAL A 135 -8.39 -12.48 -9.23
C VAL A 135 -7.56 -11.22 -9.44
N LEU A 136 -6.68 -11.22 -10.43
CA LEU A 136 -5.84 -10.09 -10.78
C LEU A 136 -6.03 -9.72 -12.23
N VAL A 137 -6.24 -8.44 -12.49
CA VAL A 137 -6.30 -7.87 -13.83
C VAL A 137 -4.90 -7.47 -14.25
N ILE A 138 -4.48 -7.90 -15.43
CA ILE A 138 -3.23 -7.52 -16.08
C ILE A 138 -3.53 -6.92 -17.44
N ALA A 139 -2.76 -5.93 -17.86
CA ALA A 139 -2.96 -5.27 -19.14
C ALA A 139 -2.06 -5.90 -20.21
N GLU A 140 -2.57 -6.00 -21.44
CA GLU A 140 -1.86 -6.67 -22.54
C GLU A 140 -0.48 -6.07 -22.80
N ASN A 141 -0.40 -4.73 -22.82
CA ASN A 141 0.84 -3.98 -23.02
C ASN A 141 1.80 -3.99 -21.84
N TYR A 142 1.36 -4.38 -20.63
CA TYR A 142 2.18 -4.44 -19.42
C TYR A 142 2.57 -5.87 -19.04
N GLY A 143 2.97 -6.68 -20.03
CA GLY A 143 3.54 -8.01 -19.83
C GLY A 143 2.57 -9.18 -20.03
N ALA A 144 1.26 -8.94 -20.10
CA ALA A 144 0.32 -10.02 -20.35
C ALA A 144 0.44 -10.60 -21.78
N ALA A 145 0.79 -9.78 -22.79
CA ALA A 145 1.10 -10.26 -24.15
C ALA A 145 2.28 -11.25 -24.16
N LEU A 146 3.33 -10.97 -23.37
CA LEU A 146 4.49 -11.83 -23.27
C LEU A 146 4.17 -13.12 -22.48
N LEU A 147 3.43 -13.01 -21.38
CA LEU A 147 2.93 -14.17 -20.65
C LEU A 147 2.10 -15.08 -21.57
N LYS A 148 1.17 -14.49 -22.31
CA LYS A 148 0.32 -15.19 -23.27
C LYS A 148 1.16 -15.86 -24.35
N SER A 149 2.18 -15.19 -24.89
CA SER A 149 3.06 -15.75 -25.91
C SER A 149 3.87 -16.95 -25.40
N TYR A 150 4.32 -16.95 -24.14
CA TYR A 150 4.94 -18.14 -23.56
C TYR A 150 3.97 -19.33 -23.56
N LEU A 151 2.75 -19.11 -23.06
CA LEU A 151 1.76 -20.17 -22.92
C LEU A 151 1.31 -20.72 -24.28
N THR A 152 1.09 -19.85 -25.28
CA THR A 152 0.67 -20.29 -26.63
C THR A 152 1.79 -20.96 -27.42
N ASN A 153 3.06 -20.66 -27.12
CA ASN A 153 4.22 -21.37 -27.69
C ASN A 153 4.62 -22.61 -26.89
N GLY A 154 3.81 -23.06 -25.92
CA GLY A 154 4.06 -24.27 -25.13
C GLY A 154 5.20 -24.13 -24.12
N ILE A 155 5.61 -22.90 -23.79
CA ILE A 155 6.63 -22.63 -22.78
C ILE A 155 5.97 -22.67 -21.40
N ALA A 156 6.50 -23.52 -20.52
CA ALA A 156 6.01 -23.65 -19.17
C ALA A 156 6.27 -22.37 -18.35
N VAL A 157 5.20 -21.80 -17.79
CA VAL A 157 5.27 -20.61 -16.93
C VAL A 157 4.94 -21.00 -15.50
N THR A 158 5.74 -20.50 -14.56
CA THR A 158 5.40 -20.52 -13.12
C THR A 158 5.29 -19.08 -12.65
N ALA A 159 4.20 -18.76 -11.94
CA ALA A 159 4.00 -17.44 -11.37
C ALA A 159 3.81 -17.53 -9.86
N THR A 160 4.14 -16.44 -9.19
CA THR A 160 3.86 -16.24 -7.77
C THR A 160 2.98 -15.02 -7.57
N ILE A 161 1.98 -15.16 -6.69
CA ILE A 161 1.07 -14.10 -6.27
C ILE A 161 1.24 -13.90 -4.77
N ARG A 162 1.38 -12.65 -4.34
CA ARG A 162 1.45 -12.32 -2.91
C ARG A 162 0.73 -11.00 -2.63
N GLY A 163 -0.13 -11.00 -1.63
CA GLY A 163 -0.69 -9.76 -1.08
C GLY A 163 0.40 -8.93 -0.40
N ASP A 164 0.42 -7.64 -0.71
CA ASP A 164 1.31 -6.70 -0.05
C ASP A 164 0.61 -6.04 1.16
N GLY A 165 1.25 -6.12 2.33
CA GLY A 165 0.83 -5.39 3.52
C GLY A 165 1.24 -3.91 3.51
N SER A 166 2.03 -3.48 2.52
CA SER A 166 2.54 -2.11 2.32
C SER A 166 2.69 -1.81 0.81
N PRO A 167 1.59 -1.85 0.03
CA PRO A 167 1.63 -1.75 -1.43
C PRO A 167 2.36 -0.49 -1.90
N ARG A 168 3.25 -0.63 -2.89
CA ARG A 168 3.81 0.51 -3.62
C ARG A 168 2.75 1.04 -4.60
N ILE A 169 2.10 2.13 -4.23
CA ILE A 169 0.92 2.69 -4.91
C ILE A 169 1.30 3.48 -6.18
N ALA A 170 2.50 4.05 -6.21
CA ALA A 170 3.00 4.87 -7.32
C ALA A 170 4.53 4.78 -7.37
N GLU A 171 5.10 4.78 -8.57
CA GLU A 171 6.52 4.98 -8.81
C GLU A 171 6.70 5.66 -10.17
N TRP A 172 7.66 6.56 -10.25
CA TRP A 172 8.07 7.19 -11.50
C TRP A 172 9.59 7.09 -11.58
N ASP A 173 10.09 6.41 -12.61
CA ASP A 173 11.52 6.22 -12.84
C ASP A 173 11.87 6.67 -14.27
N GLY A 174 12.03 7.99 -14.45
CA GLY A 174 12.38 8.59 -15.73
C GLY A 174 12.33 10.14 -15.72
N PRO A 175 13.03 10.81 -16.66
CA PRO A 175 13.02 12.27 -16.75
C PRO A 175 11.63 12.78 -17.09
N LYS A 176 11.02 13.52 -16.16
CA LYS A 176 9.68 14.11 -16.26
C LYS A 176 9.70 15.47 -17.00
N GLY A 177 9.70 15.48 -18.32
CA GLY A 177 9.83 16.72 -19.14
C GLY A 177 8.61 17.63 -19.28
N PHE A 178 7.73 17.73 -18.28
CA PHE A 178 6.40 18.33 -18.48
C PHE A 178 5.97 19.46 -17.52
N GLY A 179 6.81 20.00 -16.64
CA GLY A 179 6.33 21.03 -15.70
C GLY A 179 5.36 20.45 -14.65
N ALA A 180 4.60 21.30 -13.94
CA ALA A 180 3.68 20.99 -12.83
C ALA A 180 2.59 20.05 -13.28
N VAL A 181 2.85 18.74 -13.23
CA VAL A 181 1.87 17.74 -13.61
C VAL A 181 1.51 16.88 -12.41
N ASP A 182 0.21 16.83 -12.14
CA ASP A 182 -0.41 15.92 -11.20
C ASP A 182 -0.14 14.46 -11.59
N VAL A 183 0.59 13.75 -10.75
CA VAL A 183 0.71 12.29 -10.79
C VAL A 183 -0.42 11.72 -9.95
N THR A 184 -1.42 11.15 -10.59
CA THR A 184 -2.61 10.62 -9.92
C THR A 184 -2.52 9.10 -9.78
N VAL A 185 -2.92 8.59 -8.61
CA VAL A 185 -2.95 7.15 -8.28
C VAL A 185 -4.19 6.77 -7.48
N GLY A 186 -4.68 5.57 -7.70
CA GLY A 186 -5.89 5.04 -7.07
C GLY A 186 -5.58 3.89 -6.11
N PHE A 187 -6.17 3.94 -4.92
CA PHE A 187 -6.24 2.81 -3.99
C PHE A 187 -7.55 2.90 -3.21
N ALA A 188 -8.04 1.76 -2.72
CA ALA A 188 -9.28 1.70 -1.97
C ALA A 188 -9.02 1.76 -0.46
N VAL A 189 -9.84 2.52 0.26
CA VAL A 189 -9.90 2.54 1.72
C VAL A 189 -11.24 1.92 2.12
N PRO A 190 -11.31 0.58 2.33
CA PRO A 190 -12.58 -0.12 2.47
C PRO A 190 -13.25 0.08 3.84
N ALA A 191 -12.51 0.53 4.85
CA ALA A 191 -13.00 0.80 6.19
C ALA A 191 -12.27 2.01 6.80
N ALA A 192 -12.90 2.68 7.77
CA ALA A 192 -12.22 3.71 8.54
C ALA A 192 -11.06 3.11 9.35
N GLY A 193 -9.86 3.70 9.28
CA GLY A 193 -8.66 3.14 9.88
C GLY A 193 -7.43 4.02 9.72
N VAL A 194 -6.28 3.53 10.20
CA VAL A 194 -4.98 4.17 9.95
C VAL A 194 -4.29 3.47 8.79
N TYR A 195 -3.97 4.26 7.76
CA TYR A 195 -3.29 3.83 6.55
C TYR A 195 -1.99 4.63 6.45
N PRO A 196 -0.85 4.12 6.95
CA PRO A 196 0.41 4.85 6.85
C PRO A 196 0.83 4.94 5.39
N MET A 197 1.14 6.15 4.93
CA MET A 197 1.62 6.41 3.58
C MET A 197 3.01 7.00 3.67
N ARG A 198 3.93 6.48 2.86
CA ARG A 198 5.29 6.99 2.75
C ARG A 198 5.49 7.56 1.35
N LEU A 199 5.80 8.84 1.29
CA LEU A 199 6.35 9.47 0.09
C LEU A 199 7.85 9.62 0.27
N VAL A 200 8.61 9.15 -0.71
CA VAL A 200 10.03 9.43 -0.84
C VAL A 200 10.19 10.23 -2.12
N ALA A 201 10.64 11.47 -2.00
CA ALA A 201 10.86 12.38 -3.12
C ALA A 201 12.31 12.86 -3.12
N GLY A 202 12.95 12.84 -4.29
CA GLY A 202 14.26 13.43 -4.52
C GLY A 202 14.13 14.73 -5.30
N GLN A 203 14.97 15.72 -4.96
CA GLN A 203 15.07 17.01 -5.67
C GLN A 203 16.43 17.09 -6.36
N GLU A 204 16.45 17.53 -7.62
CA GLU A 204 17.70 17.82 -8.33
C GLU A 204 18.07 19.31 -8.22
N SER A 205 17.09 20.20 -8.41
CA SER A 205 17.23 21.65 -8.19
C SER A 205 15.86 22.30 -7.87
N GLY A 206 15.81 23.61 -7.58
CA GLY A 206 14.55 24.34 -7.34
C GLY A 206 13.92 24.15 -5.95
N ALA A 207 12.67 24.60 -5.79
CA ALA A 207 11.84 24.38 -4.60
C ALA A 207 10.99 23.12 -4.78
N ALA A 208 10.77 22.37 -3.70
CA ALA A 208 9.96 21.16 -3.74
C ALA A 208 8.48 21.50 -3.49
N ASP A 209 7.64 21.24 -4.49
CA ASP A 209 6.19 21.31 -4.36
C ASP A 209 5.64 19.89 -4.26
N LEU A 210 5.06 19.55 -3.10
CA LEU A 210 4.46 18.25 -2.82
C LEU A 210 3.13 18.44 -2.10
N GLU A 211 2.04 18.05 -2.74
CA GLU A 211 0.70 18.15 -2.17
C GLU A 211 -0.06 16.83 -2.29
N TRP A 212 -0.68 16.39 -1.20
CA TRP A 212 -1.62 15.28 -1.21
C TRP A 212 -3.04 15.80 -1.42
N PHE A 213 -3.72 15.25 -2.40
CA PHE A 213 -5.11 15.58 -2.69
C PHE A 213 -5.94 14.33 -3.02
N SER A 214 -7.24 14.41 -2.78
CA SER A 214 -8.25 13.50 -3.31
C SER A 214 -8.89 14.06 -4.58
N ILE A 215 -9.42 13.18 -5.41
CA ILE A 215 -10.19 13.53 -6.61
C ILE A 215 -11.59 12.95 -6.41
N LYS A 216 -12.61 13.79 -6.54
CA LYS A 216 -14.02 13.37 -6.47
C LYS A 216 -14.44 12.62 -7.75
N PRO A 217 -15.57 11.90 -7.75
CA PRO A 217 -16.10 11.26 -8.96
C PRO A 217 -16.33 12.23 -10.15
N ASP A 218 -16.57 13.51 -9.85
CA ASP A 218 -16.73 14.59 -10.85
C ASP A 218 -15.40 15.16 -11.36
N GLY A 219 -14.26 14.61 -10.94
CA GLY A 219 -12.92 15.07 -11.31
C GLY A 219 -12.38 16.23 -10.47
N THR A 220 -13.17 16.79 -9.54
CA THR A 220 -12.72 17.91 -8.71
C THR A 220 -11.61 17.48 -7.75
N ARG A 221 -10.52 18.24 -7.74
CA ARG A 221 -9.43 18.13 -6.79
C ARG A 221 -9.77 18.79 -5.44
N ILE A 222 -9.50 18.09 -4.34
CA ILE A 222 -9.64 18.59 -2.98
C ILE A 222 -8.40 18.21 -2.17
N LEU A 223 -7.74 19.19 -1.53
CA LEU A 223 -6.59 18.95 -0.67
C LEU A 223 -6.99 18.12 0.56
N VAL A 224 -6.12 17.20 0.97
CA VAL A 224 -6.32 16.44 2.21
C VAL A 224 -6.27 17.40 3.41
N ASN A 225 -7.20 17.26 4.36
CA ASN A 225 -7.37 18.16 5.52
C ASN A 225 -7.76 19.62 5.19
N ASP A 226 -8.25 19.93 3.99
CA ASP A 226 -8.73 21.28 3.67
C ASP A 226 -9.98 21.63 4.49
N THR A 227 -9.83 22.51 5.47
CA THR A 227 -10.91 22.93 6.37
C THR A 227 -11.98 23.78 5.69
N SER A 228 -11.70 24.31 4.49
CA SER A 228 -12.67 25.08 3.71
C SER A 228 -13.57 24.20 2.82
N LYS A 229 -13.26 22.90 2.72
CA LYS A 229 -13.95 21.93 1.87
C LYS A 229 -14.57 20.80 2.71
N PRO A 230 -15.90 20.75 2.88
CA PRO A 230 -16.57 19.72 3.67
C PRO A 230 -16.30 18.28 3.20
N ASP A 231 -16.03 18.10 1.90
CA ASP A 231 -15.74 16.79 1.29
C ASP A 231 -14.26 16.38 1.39
N ALA A 232 -13.40 17.20 2.03
CA ALA A 232 -11.99 16.87 2.19
C ALA A 232 -11.80 15.64 3.07
N LEU A 233 -10.91 14.75 2.65
CA LEU A 233 -10.51 13.61 3.47
C LEU A 233 -9.79 14.11 4.73
N LEU A 234 -10.29 13.72 5.89
CA LEU A 234 -9.67 13.98 7.18
C LEU A 234 -8.62 12.89 7.47
N ALA A 235 -7.34 13.23 7.28
CA ALA A 235 -6.20 12.35 7.50
C ALA A 235 -5.45 12.76 8.77
N PHE A 236 -6.17 12.93 9.88
CA PHE A 236 -5.59 13.12 11.20
C PHE A 236 -6.22 12.15 12.20
N ARG A 237 -5.45 11.81 13.23
CA ARG A 237 -5.94 11.06 14.38
C ARG A 237 -5.54 11.82 15.63
N ALA A 238 -6.48 11.98 16.56
CA ALA A 238 -6.14 12.43 17.90
C ALA A 238 -5.14 11.43 18.51
N ARG A 239 -3.92 11.88 18.77
CA ARG A 239 -2.96 11.06 19.51
C ARG A 239 -3.40 11.03 20.96
N ASN A 240 -3.90 9.89 21.43
CA ASN A 240 -3.98 9.57 22.86
C ASN A 240 -2.60 9.18 23.40
N ALA A 241 -1.52 9.81 22.93
CA ALA A 241 -0.32 9.85 23.73
C ALA A 241 -0.70 10.73 24.93
N GLY A 242 -0.65 10.20 26.15
CA GLY A 242 -0.87 11.02 27.35
C GLY A 242 -0.06 12.31 27.24
N ALA A 243 -0.58 13.40 27.81
CA ALA A 243 0.02 14.73 27.67
C ALA A 243 1.55 14.65 27.69
N VAL A 244 2.20 15.18 26.65
CA VAL A 244 3.66 15.14 26.51
C VAL A 244 4.24 15.62 27.84
N PRO A 245 5.12 14.85 28.50
CA PRO A 245 5.56 15.26 29.81
C PRO A 245 6.43 16.51 29.69
N VAL A 246 6.03 17.56 30.40
CA VAL A 246 6.75 18.85 30.41
C VAL A 246 7.16 19.15 31.84
N LEU A 247 8.47 19.37 32.04
CA LEU A 247 8.98 19.89 33.30
C LEU A 247 8.43 21.30 33.50
N ASN A 248 7.81 21.53 34.64
CA ASN A 248 7.46 22.88 35.08
C ASN A 248 8.74 23.64 35.42
N VAL A 249 8.68 24.97 35.36
CA VAL A 249 9.79 25.81 35.82
C VAL A 249 10.13 25.45 37.28
N PRO A 250 11.37 25.04 37.59
CA PRO A 250 11.73 24.69 38.96
C PRO A 250 11.57 25.88 39.89
N THR A 251 11.07 25.62 41.11
CA THR A 251 10.95 26.67 42.13
C THR A 251 12.03 26.50 43.20
N LEU A 252 12.51 27.62 43.71
CA LEU A 252 13.55 27.68 44.74
C LEU A 252 12.93 28.16 46.05
N SER A 253 13.21 27.48 47.15
CA SER A 253 12.82 27.93 48.49
C SER A 253 13.87 27.51 49.51
N GLY A 254 14.52 28.49 50.12
CA GLY A 254 15.69 28.25 50.98
C GLY A 254 16.78 27.48 50.24
N ALA A 255 17.24 26.38 50.85
CA ALA A 255 18.25 25.48 50.26
C ALA A 255 17.63 24.35 49.43
N ASN A 256 16.39 24.47 48.96
CA ASN A 256 15.69 23.42 48.22
C ASN A 256 15.23 23.88 46.83
N VAL A 257 15.30 22.94 45.88
CA VAL A 257 14.75 23.04 44.52
C VAL A 257 13.55 22.09 44.42
N THR A 258 12.41 22.58 43.94
CA THR A 258 11.26 21.73 43.62
C THR A 258 11.19 21.49 42.13
N VAL A 259 11.22 20.21 41.73
CA VAL A 259 11.04 19.73 40.36
C VAL A 259 9.63 19.14 40.26
N SER A 260 8.91 19.46 39.20
CA SER A 260 7.59 18.90 38.92
C SER A 260 7.35 18.85 37.42
N TRP A 261 6.40 18.04 36.99
CA TRP A 261 6.04 17.95 35.58
C TRP A 261 4.54 17.76 35.39
N THR A 262 4.08 18.03 34.18
CA THR A 262 2.78 17.58 33.69
C THR A 262 2.95 16.32 32.86
N GLY A 263 1.86 15.59 32.57
CA GLY A 263 1.92 14.38 31.75
C GLY A 263 2.44 13.14 32.49
N VAL A 264 2.62 12.06 31.73
CA VAL A 264 3.13 10.77 32.25
C VAL A 264 4.55 10.56 31.71
N GLY A 265 5.51 10.34 32.60
CA GLY A 265 6.90 10.12 32.24
C GLY A 265 7.74 9.65 33.41
N MET A 266 8.97 9.22 33.12
CA MET A 266 9.96 8.80 34.10
C MET A 266 11.02 9.88 34.29
N LEU A 267 11.20 10.35 35.52
CA LEU A 267 12.22 11.35 35.86
C LEU A 267 13.60 10.70 35.77
N GLU A 268 14.50 11.33 35.02
CA GLU A 268 15.89 10.90 34.90
C GLU A 268 16.82 12.00 35.41
N GLU A 269 17.93 11.61 36.01
CA GLU A 269 18.96 12.49 36.55
C GLU A 269 20.36 12.19 35.98
N ALA A 270 21.19 13.22 35.92
CA ALA A 270 22.58 13.13 35.49
C ALA A 270 23.45 14.19 36.20
N THR A 271 24.77 13.98 36.21
CA THR A 271 25.76 14.93 36.77
C THR A 271 26.48 15.74 35.67
N SER A 272 26.22 15.44 34.40
CA SER A 272 26.76 16.16 33.23
C SER A 272 25.76 16.10 32.07
N VAL A 273 25.68 17.18 31.29
CA VAL A 273 24.76 17.29 30.14
C VAL A 273 25.04 16.20 29.09
N ARG A 274 26.31 15.81 28.93
CA ARG A 274 26.75 14.75 28.01
C ARG A 274 27.00 13.41 28.71
N GLY A 275 26.69 13.29 29.99
CA GLY A 275 26.91 12.09 30.78
C GLY A 275 25.81 11.04 30.61
N LEU A 276 25.96 9.93 31.33
CA LEU A 276 24.91 8.91 31.43
C LEU A 276 23.72 9.48 32.22
N TRP A 277 22.52 9.29 31.65
CA TRP A 277 21.26 9.59 32.31
C TRP A 277 20.70 8.31 32.91
N GLY A 278 20.32 8.34 34.18
CA GLY A 278 19.69 7.23 34.88
C GLY A 278 18.34 7.63 35.45
N ALA A 279 17.49 6.67 35.76
CA ALA A 279 16.25 6.93 36.48
C ALA A 279 16.58 7.60 37.84
N SER A 280 15.88 8.69 38.17
CA SER A 280 16.00 9.29 39.49
C SER A 280 15.50 8.30 40.54
N SER A 281 16.19 8.27 41.68
CA SER A 281 15.84 7.43 42.82
C SER A 281 14.44 7.72 43.40
N ASN A 282 13.89 8.92 43.11
CA ASN A 282 12.55 9.32 43.48
C ASN A 282 11.78 9.71 42.21
N GLN A 283 10.56 9.21 42.08
CA GLN A 283 9.65 9.45 40.95
C GLN A 283 8.40 10.24 41.36
N ASN A 284 8.37 10.80 42.57
CA ASN A 284 7.27 11.64 43.04
C ASN A 284 7.16 12.93 42.22
N ASN A 285 5.94 13.39 42.02
CA ASN A 285 5.63 14.62 41.31
C ASN A 285 4.60 15.44 42.13
N PRO A 286 4.98 16.55 42.76
CA PRO A 286 6.32 17.20 42.74
C PRO A 286 7.36 16.49 43.63
N GLN A 287 8.65 16.75 43.36
CA GLN A 287 9.79 16.32 44.15
C GLN A 287 10.57 17.54 44.68
N THR A 288 10.89 17.53 45.97
CA THR A 288 11.79 18.51 46.60
C THR A 288 13.18 17.94 46.77
N ILE A 289 14.19 18.70 46.36
CA ILE A 289 15.58 18.26 46.26
C ILE A 289 16.45 19.30 46.98
N PRO A 290 17.25 18.89 47.97
CA PRO A 290 18.22 19.79 48.58
C PRO A 290 19.23 20.27 47.52
N ALA A 291 19.48 21.57 47.48
CA ALA A 291 20.54 22.15 46.69
C ALA A 291 21.89 21.65 47.23
N ALA A 292 22.58 20.83 46.43
CA ALA A 292 23.89 20.30 46.75
C ALA A 292 24.99 21.09 46.02
N ALA A 293 26.23 20.99 46.50
CA ALA A 293 27.40 21.65 45.89
C ALA A 293 27.79 21.08 44.51
N THR A 294 27.22 19.95 44.11
CA THR A 294 27.45 19.29 42.82
C THR A 294 26.28 19.50 41.88
N ILE A 295 26.57 19.79 40.61
CA ILE A 295 25.55 19.92 39.56
C ILE A 295 24.73 18.63 39.47
N ARG A 296 23.40 18.78 39.45
CA ARG A 296 22.45 17.75 39.04
C ARG A 296 21.54 18.30 37.96
N LEU A 297 21.28 17.48 36.95
CA LEU A 297 20.43 17.77 35.81
C LEU A 297 19.24 16.82 35.84
N TYR A 298 18.06 17.30 35.47
CA TYR A 298 16.83 16.51 35.41
C TYR A 298 16.21 16.61 34.03
N ARG A 299 15.67 15.49 33.54
CA ARG A 299 14.82 15.43 32.35
C ARG A 299 13.68 14.46 32.59
N ILE A 300 12.60 14.63 31.85
CA ILE A 300 11.46 13.71 31.88
C ILE A 300 11.48 12.90 30.59
N ARG A 301 11.58 11.56 30.70
CA ARG A 301 11.52 10.66 29.55
C ARG A 301 10.07 10.23 29.34
N GLN A 302 9.56 10.46 28.14
CA GLN A 302 8.26 9.96 27.73
C GLN A 302 8.27 8.42 27.70
N LEU A 303 7.23 7.82 28.29
CA LEU A 303 6.99 6.37 28.28
C LEU A 303 6.15 5.96 27.07
#